data_AF-A0A3M5TTD9-F1
#
_entry.id   AF-A0A3M5TTD9-F1
#
_cell.length_a   1.000
_cell.length_b   1.000
_cell.length_c   1.000
_cell.angle_alpha   90.00
_cell.angle_beta   90.00
_cell.angle_gamma   90.00
#
_symmetry.space_group_name_H-M   'P 1'
#
loop_
_entity.id
_entity.type
_entity.pdbx_description
1 polymer ?
#
loop_
_entity_poly.entity_id
_entity_poly.type
_entity_poly.pdbx_seq_one_letter_code
_entity_poly.pdbx_strand_id
1 'polypeptide(L)'
;MLKKGADLTSTHAVHRGRFFENKPIFALRSDDQLSVSNSKKTKLSALPYLFGYTQLPKLFVDKDVVTVEEVQNWWVSFYRKKILPEFPLSFSNGESSIKLKNAMFCFLGGWFYGDSKNSGGGGKILQKTNYAVVPLASLGSSILTRLCPHGGMDSLFVDYGYSSEIRLTPNQLRHLTNTLADLSNIPVEIITAWSGRKNSEQTHTYIHTSDDLKTSRVSAIVNPPEFDRSLIRAYSKELLATVTNLPASITSTGLCNQNLHVNPCNYLNDFASQCFLCSEACYIAGDESAIELFEKDLGVQNARLESVTCDIRLSASSAMKKWFVIHSRNVRVLSLLIDLMKNCFVGTTIRYSKKDSEFNLIDLNTKLIKKVSCALPDYEARLRGLIEDKVTSSNTEPNPQLRSLLSSFGLNNKGE
;
A
#
# COMPACT_ATOMS: atom_id res chain seq x y z
N MET A 1 -40.92 -15.99 18.90
CA MET A 1 -41.02 -17.38 19.38
C MET A 1 -42.42 -17.55 19.99
N LEU A 2 -43.09 -18.68 19.80
CA LEU A 2 -44.44 -18.91 20.33
C LEU A 2 -44.39 -19.19 21.84
N LYS A 3 -45.14 -18.43 22.65
CA LYS A 3 -45.22 -18.63 24.10
C LYS A 3 -45.65 -20.05 24.43
N LYS A 4 -44.99 -20.67 25.42
CA LYS A 4 -45.31 -22.04 25.86
C LYS A 4 -46.79 -22.14 26.26
N GLY A 5 -47.48 -23.16 25.72
CA GLY A 5 -48.90 -23.41 25.97
C GLY A 5 -49.88 -22.61 25.11
N ALA A 6 -49.42 -21.83 24.13
CA ALA A 6 -50.31 -21.13 23.20
C ALA A 6 -50.83 -22.05 22.08
N ASP A 7 -52.15 -22.10 21.88
CA ASP A 7 -52.80 -22.72 20.72
C ASP A 7 -53.21 -21.65 19.69
N LEU A 8 -52.90 -21.92 18.41
CA LEU A 8 -53.21 -21.05 17.28
C LEU A 8 -54.33 -21.58 16.38
N THR A 9 -54.75 -22.83 16.58
CA THR A 9 -55.76 -23.51 15.73
C THR A 9 -57.13 -22.84 15.86
N SER A 10 -57.48 -22.39 17.07
CA SER A 10 -58.71 -21.70 17.43
C SER A 10 -58.68 -20.17 17.27
N THR A 11 -57.51 -19.58 16.95
CA THR A 11 -57.30 -18.11 16.97
C THR A 11 -57.30 -17.49 15.57
N HIS A 12 -58.17 -16.51 15.34
CA HIS A 12 -58.23 -15.73 14.10
C HIS A 12 -56.90 -15.00 13.78
N ALA A 13 -56.48 -15.03 12.52
CA ALA A 13 -55.12 -14.66 12.07
C ALA A 13 -54.61 -13.29 12.58
N VAL A 14 -55.51 -12.30 12.66
CA VAL A 14 -55.20 -10.93 13.12
C VAL A 14 -54.76 -10.88 14.59
N HIS A 15 -55.23 -11.80 15.44
CA HIS A 15 -54.92 -11.81 16.88
C HIS A 15 -53.74 -12.71 17.26
N ARG A 16 -53.29 -13.59 16.35
CA ARG A 16 -52.18 -14.54 16.58
C ARG A 16 -50.89 -13.86 17.06
N GLY A 17 -50.65 -12.60 16.69
CA GLY A 17 -49.47 -11.82 17.09
C GLY A 17 -49.27 -11.65 18.61
N ARG A 18 -50.30 -11.82 19.45
CA ARG A 18 -50.19 -11.71 20.91
C ARG A 18 -49.54 -12.94 21.57
N PHE A 19 -49.56 -14.07 20.88
CA PHE A 19 -49.02 -15.35 21.36
C PHE A 19 -47.52 -15.51 21.10
N PHE A 20 -46.90 -14.58 20.37
CA PHE A 20 -45.46 -14.58 20.13
C PHE A 20 -44.74 -13.59 21.04
N GLU A 21 -43.54 -13.96 21.46
CA GLU A 21 -42.59 -13.13 22.19
C GLU A 21 -41.29 -12.91 21.40
N ASN A 22 -40.63 -11.80 21.69
CA ASN A 22 -39.33 -11.47 21.10
C ASN A 22 -38.24 -12.26 21.83
N LYS A 23 -37.54 -13.12 21.09
CA LYS A 23 -36.37 -13.87 21.55
C LYS A 23 -35.22 -13.59 20.58
N PRO A 24 -34.03 -13.21 21.04
CA PRO A 24 -32.91 -12.92 20.15
C PRO A 24 -32.41 -14.21 19.48
N ILE A 25 -31.89 -14.11 18.26
CA ILE A 25 -31.50 -15.25 17.42
C ILE A 25 -30.50 -16.18 18.15
N PHE A 26 -29.56 -15.61 18.90
CA PHE A 26 -28.55 -16.38 19.66
C PHE A 26 -29.11 -17.18 20.84
N ALA A 27 -30.33 -16.89 21.29
CA ALA A 27 -30.99 -17.60 22.40
C ALA A 27 -31.98 -18.67 21.93
N LEU A 28 -32.10 -18.87 20.61
CA LEU A 28 -33.01 -19.86 20.04
C LEU A 28 -32.54 -21.30 20.35
N ARG A 29 -33.50 -22.18 20.64
CA ARG A 29 -33.33 -23.61 20.90
C ARG A 29 -34.08 -24.42 19.84
N SER A 30 -33.70 -25.68 19.63
CA SER A 30 -34.30 -26.57 18.61
C SER A 30 -35.83 -26.69 18.71
N ASP A 31 -36.35 -26.70 19.95
CA ASP A 31 -37.77 -26.80 20.30
C ASP A 31 -38.55 -25.48 20.18
N ASP A 32 -37.87 -24.34 20.04
CA ASP A 32 -38.54 -23.04 19.90
C ASP A 32 -39.39 -22.99 18.62
N GLN A 33 -40.62 -22.52 18.77
CA GLN A 33 -41.57 -22.40 17.68
C GLN A 33 -41.54 -21.00 17.04
N LEU A 34 -41.37 -20.96 15.73
CA LEU A 34 -41.25 -19.77 14.89
C LEU A 34 -42.45 -19.64 13.94
N SER A 35 -42.94 -18.42 13.74
CA SER A 35 -44.04 -18.13 12.82
C SER A 35 -43.59 -18.06 11.35
N VAL A 36 -44.41 -18.63 10.47
CA VAL A 36 -44.10 -18.86 9.05
C VAL A 36 -44.35 -17.63 8.14
N SER A 37 -44.71 -16.46 8.71
CA SER A 37 -45.07 -15.25 7.95
C SER A 37 -43.97 -14.83 6.96
N ASN A 38 -44.38 -14.46 5.75
CA ASN A 38 -43.50 -14.18 4.61
C ASN A 38 -42.98 -12.74 4.54
N SER A 39 -43.57 -11.80 5.29
CA SER A 39 -43.23 -10.37 5.24
C SER A 39 -42.67 -9.91 6.57
N LYS A 40 -41.60 -9.11 6.58
CA LYS A 40 -41.00 -8.51 7.77
C LYS A 40 -41.87 -7.42 8.43
N LYS A 41 -42.98 -7.01 7.82
CA LYS A 41 -43.85 -5.91 8.26
C LYS A 41 -44.85 -6.27 9.38
N THR A 42 -44.90 -7.52 9.84
CA THR A 42 -45.87 -7.97 10.86
C THR A 42 -45.17 -8.27 12.19
N LYS A 43 -45.89 -8.27 13.32
CA LYS A 43 -45.36 -8.80 14.60
C LYS A 43 -45.19 -10.33 14.59
N LEU A 44 -45.57 -10.98 13.49
CA LEU A 44 -45.56 -12.44 13.28
C LEU A 44 -44.41 -12.91 12.39
N SER A 45 -43.33 -12.15 12.26
CA SER A 45 -42.35 -12.31 11.18
C SER A 45 -41.06 -13.06 11.57
N ALA A 46 -41.13 -14.23 12.20
CA ALA A 46 -39.92 -14.92 12.66
C ALA A 46 -38.96 -15.29 11.51
N LEU A 47 -39.43 -15.95 10.45
CA LEU A 47 -38.55 -16.40 9.35
C LEU A 47 -37.87 -15.26 8.55
N PRO A 48 -38.54 -14.16 8.15
CA PRO A 48 -37.89 -13.06 7.43
C PRO A 48 -36.81 -12.36 8.27
N TYR A 49 -37.03 -12.22 9.58
CA TYR A 49 -35.99 -11.70 10.49
C TYR A 49 -34.81 -12.67 10.62
N LEU A 50 -35.07 -13.97 10.74
CA LEU A 50 -34.05 -15.02 10.84
C LEU A 50 -33.15 -15.02 9.59
N PHE A 51 -33.74 -15.18 8.40
CA PHE A 51 -32.99 -15.27 7.14
C PHE A 51 -32.45 -13.92 6.63
N GLY A 52 -32.81 -12.79 7.25
CA GLY A 52 -32.34 -11.46 6.84
C GLY A 52 -33.07 -10.86 5.62
N TYR A 53 -34.32 -11.26 5.36
CA TYR A 53 -35.13 -10.79 4.23
C TYR A 53 -36.25 -9.83 4.65
N THR A 54 -36.56 -8.83 3.81
CA THR A 54 -37.76 -7.98 3.97
C THR A 54 -39.04 -8.70 3.57
N GLN A 55 -38.95 -9.51 2.51
CA GLN A 55 -39.99 -10.40 2.03
C GLN A 55 -39.34 -11.70 1.57
N LEU A 56 -39.89 -12.82 2.00
CA LEU A 56 -39.33 -14.16 1.82
C LEU A 56 -40.36 -14.98 1.00
N PRO A 57 -39.92 -15.86 0.07
CA PRO A 57 -40.83 -16.80 -0.58
C PRO A 57 -41.63 -17.64 0.43
N LYS A 58 -42.83 -18.12 0.08
CA LYS A 58 -43.57 -19.06 0.94
C LYS A 58 -42.79 -20.39 1.00
N LEU A 59 -42.16 -20.68 2.13
CA LEU A 59 -41.32 -21.89 2.31
C LEU A 59 -42.11 -23.10 2.83
N PHE A 60 -43.04 -22.87 3.75
CA PHE A 60 -43.88 -23.89 4.37
C PHE A 60 -45.33 -23.46 4.12
N VAL A 61 -45.94 -23.96 3.05
CA VAL A 61 -47.27 -23.49 2.61
C VAL A 61 -48.37 -23.94 3.57
N ASP A 62 -48.17 -25.09 4.24
CA ASP A 62 -49.19 -25.80 5.00
C ASP A 62 -49.02 -25.68 6.53
N LYS A 63 -48.14 -24.77 6.99
CA LYS A 63 -47.83 -24.57 8.42
C LYS A 63 -47.91 -23.11 8.82
N ASP A 64 -48.61 -22.82 9.93
CA ASP A 64 -48.60 -21.50 10.58
C ASP A 64 -47.32 -21.28 11.41
N VAL A 65 -46.78 -22.37 11.95
CA VAL A 65 -45.63 -22.41 12.87
C VAL A 65 -44.72 -23.59 12.51
N VAL A 66 -43.42 -23.39 12.67
CA VAL A 66 -42.35 -24.38 12.48
C VAL A 66 -41.36 -24.33 13.63
N THR A 67 -40.76 -25.46 14.01
CA THR A 67 -39.66 -25.46 15.00
C THR A 67 -38.36 -24.98 14.38
N VAL A 68 -37.41 -24.53 15.22
CA VAL A 68 -36.05 -24.20 14.77
C VAL A 68 -35.37 -25.40 14.11
N GLU A 69 -35.58 -26.61 14.64
CA GLU A 69 -35.06 -27.85 14.06
C GLU A 69 -35.62 -28.14 12.65
N GLU A 70 -36.92 -27.99 12.44
CA GLU A 70 -37.54 -28.13 11.12
C GLU A 70 -36.96 -27.12 10.12
N VAL A 71 -36.78 -25.87 10.54
CA VAL A 71 -36.18 -24.80 9.71
C VAL A 71 -34.73 -25.11 9.38
N GLN A 72 -33.94 -25.63 10.33
CA GLN A 72 -32.55 -26.02 10.12
C GLN A 72 -32.43 -27.18 9.14
N ASN A 73 -33.21 -28.24 9.34
CA ASN A 73 -33.21 -29.43 8.47
C ASN A 73 -33.69 -29.08 7.05
N TRP A 74 -34.73 -28.25 6.93
CA TRP A 74 -35.19 -27.71 5.66
C TRP A 74 -34.11 -26.86 4.99
N TRP A 75 -33.43 -25.98 5.73
CA TRP A 75 -32.39 -25.10 5.19
C TRP A 75 -31.19 -25.90 4.65
N VAL A 76 -30.68 -26.88 5.40
CA VAL A 76 -29.56 -27.72 4.95
C VAL A 76 -29.95 -28.51 3.69
N SER A 77 -31.18 -29.02 3.62
CA SER A 77 -31.71 -29.72 2.44
C SER A 77 -31.85 -28.79 1.22
N PHE A 78 -32.39 -27.58 1.41
CA PHE A 78 -32.51 -26.55 0.38
C PHE A 78 -31.15 -26.08 -0.13
N TYR A 79 -30.23 -25.76 0.79
CA TYR A 79 -28.89 -25.26 0.49
C TYR A 79 -28.12 -26.27 -0.37
N ARG A 80 -28.15 -27.57 0.01
CA ARG A 80 -27.62 -28.66 -0.82
C ARG A 80 -28.33 -28.69 -2.19
N LYS A 81 -29.65 -28.83 -2.24
CA LYS A 81 -30.38 -29.03 -3.51
C LYS A 81 -30.32 -27.86 -4.50
N LYS A 82 -30.13 -26.62 -4.04
CA LYS A 82 -30.28 -25.41 -4.88
C LYS A 82 -29.03 -24.52 -4.94
N ILE A 83 -28.31 -24.36 -3.83
CA ILE A 83 -27.17 -23.42 -3.76
C ILE A 83 -25.85 -24.15 -4.07
N LEU A 84 -25.52 -25.19 -3.31
CA LEU A 84 -24.26 -25.95 -3.39
C LEU A 84 -24.51 -27.47 -3.19
N PRO A 85 -24.76 -28.24 -4.27
CA PRO A 85 -25.01 -29.69 -4.22
C PRO A 85 -23.93 -30.50 -3.51
N GLU A 86 -22.68 -30.06 -3.61
CA GLU A 86 -21.51 -30.79 -3.16
C GLU A 86 -21.18 -30.57 -1.67
N PHE A 87 -21.97 -29.74 -0.97
CA PHE A 87 -21.73 -29.37 0.43
C PHE A 87 -21.57 -30.60 1.34
N PRO A 88 -20.47 -30.70 2.13
CA PRO A 88 -19.60 -29.61 2.58
C PRO A 88 -18.38 -29.30 1.68
N LEU A 89 -18.26 -29.93 0.51
CA LEU A 89 -17.26 -29.57 -0.49
C LEU A 89 -17.70 -28.34 -1.29
N SER A 90 -16.74 -27.55 -1.75
CA SER A 90 -16.95 -26.51 -2.76
C SER A 90 -15.81 -26.57 -3.78
N PHE A 91 -16.18 -26.48 -5.05
CA PHE A 91 -15.28 -26.42 -6.19
C PHE A 91 -15.02 -24.96 -6.58
N SER A 92 -13.86 -24.71 -7.20
CA SER A 92 -13.52 -23.40 -7.78
C SER A 92 -13.89 -23.38 -9.28
N ASN A 93 -12.90 -23.43 -10.17
CA ASN A 93 -13.09 -23.39 -11.62
C ASN A 93 -12.61 -24.68 -12.32
N GLY A 94 -12.49 -25.79 -11.59
CA GLY A 94 -12.00 -27.08 -12.08
C GLY A 94 -12.27 -28.21 -11.11
N GLU A 95 -11.63 -29.37 -11.31
CA GLU A 95 -11.88 -30.61 -10.56
C GLU A 95 -11.43 -30.58 -9.09
N SER A 96 -10.67 -29.58 -8.68
CA SER A 96 -10.22 -29.42 -7.29
C SER A 96 -11.32 -28.85 -6.40
N SER A 97 -11.64 -29.59 -5.34
CA SER A 97 -12.56 -29.17 -4.28
C SER A 97 -11.86 -29.09 -2.92
N ILE A 98 -12.42 -28.26 -2.04
CA ILE A 98 -12.03 -28.16 -0.64
C ILE A 98 -13.26 -28.29 0.24
N LYS A 99 -13.12 -28.93 1.41
CA LYS A 99 -14.15 -28.88 2.45
C LYS A 99 -14.21 -27.45 2.98
N LEU A 100 -15.38 -26.80 2.98
CA LEU A 100 -15.51 -25.39 3.37
C LEU A 100 -14.93 -25.10 4.77
N LYS A 101 -15.02 -26.05 5.70
CA LYS A 101 -14.39 -25.94 7.04
C LYS A 101 -12.85 -25.86 7.05
N ASN A 102 -12.20 -26.17 5.93
CA ASN A 102 -10.75 -26.09 5.72
C ASN A 102 -10.38 -24.91 4.80
N ALA A 103 -11.35 -24.14 4.30
CA ALA A 103 -11.06 -22.97 3.48
C ALA A 103 -10.50 -21.83 4.35
N MET A 104 -9.54 -21.07 3.82
CA MET A 104 -8.89 -19.95 4.54
C MET A 104 -9.89 -18.88 4.98
N PHE A 105 -10.95 -18.68 4.20
CA PHE A 105 -12.10 -17.85 4.54
C PHE A 105 -13.37 -18.39 3.87
N CYS A 106 -14.52 -18.01 4.41
CA CYS A 106 -15.84 -18.24 3.81
C CYS A 106 -16.63 -16.93 3.81
N PHE A 107 -17.28 -16.62 2.69
CA PHE A 107 -18.19 -15.48 2.60
C PHE A 107 -19.63 -15.90 2.88
N LEU A 108 -20.39 -15.04 3.55
CA LEU A 108 -21.83 -15.17 3.69
C LEU A 108 -22.55 -14.47 2.54
N GLY A 109 -23.69 -15.01 2.13
CA GLY A 109 -24.49 -14.53 1.02
C GLY A 109 -24.89 -13.06 1.14
N GLY A 110 -25.25 -12.62 2.34
CA GLY A 110 -25.61 -11.22 2.63
C GLY A 110 -24.42 -10.24 2.53
N TRP A 111 -23.19 -10.71 2.69
CA TRP A 111 -21.99 -9.89 2.52
C TRP A 111 -21.62 -9.75 1.04
N PHE A 112 -21.75 -10.84 0.27
CA PHE A 112 -21.26 -10.91 -1.10
C PHE A 112 -22.27 -10.46 -2.15
N TYR A 113 -23.55 -10.84 -2.00
CA TYR A 113 -24.62 -10.48 -2.94
C TYR A 113 -25.41 -9.22 -2.52
N GLY A 114 -24.98 -8.55 -1.46
CA GLY A 114 -25.59 -7.35 -0.90
C GLY A 114 -26.97 -7.57 -0.27
N ASP A 115 -27.61 -6.46 0.12
CA ASP A 115 -28.86 -6.47 0.88
C ASP A 115 -30.01 -7.18 0.12
N SER A 116 -30.86 -7.87 0.88
CA SER A 116 -32.08 -8.53 0.44
C SER A 116 -33.19 -7.56 0.05
N LYS A 117 -33.09 -6.28 0.44
CA LYS A 117 -34.04 -5.20 0.08
C LYS A 117 -34.26 -5.04 -1.42
N ASN A 118 -33.23 -5.25 -2.24
CA ASN A 118 -33.31 -5.07 -3.69
C ASN A 118 -33.50 -6.41 -4.41
N SER A 119 -34.66 -6.55 -5.04
CA SER A 119 -35.09 -7.64 -5.93
C SER A 119 -34.36 -7.62 -7.28
N GLY A 120 -33.03 -7.64 -7.26
CA GLY A 120 -32.24 -7.82 -8.48
C GLY A 120 -32.54 -9.19 -9.11
N GLY A 121 -33.18 -9.19 -10.27
CA GLY A 121 -33.51 -10.41 -11.01
C GLY A 121 -32.24 -11.12 -11.51
N GLY A 122 -32.15 -12.43 -11.26
CA GLY A 122 -31.05 -13.28 -11.75
C GLY A 122 -30.33 -14.12 -10.69
N GLY A 123 -30.46 -13.78 -9.40
CA GLY A 123 -29.86 -14.57 -8.31
C GLY A 123 -30.65 -15.85 -7.95
N LYS A 124 -29.96 -16.89 -7.46
CA LYS A 124 -30.60 -18.07 -6.87
C LYS A 124 -31.44 -17.66 -5.65
N ILE A 125 -32.59 -18.29 -5.48
CA ILE A 125 -33.49 -18.07 -4.34
C ILE A 125 -32.73 -18.28 -3.02
N LEU A 126 -32.93 -17.37 -2.07
CA LEU A 126 -32.29 -17.32 -0.74
C LEU A 126 -30.75 -17.21 -0.72
N GLN A 127 -30.07 -16.98 -1.85
CA GLN A 127 -28.60 -16.89 -1.85
C GLN A 127 -28.04 -15.71 -1.04
N LYS A 128 -28.84 -14.69 -0.72
CA LYS A 128 -28.43 -13.50 0.05
C LYS A 128 -28.59 -13.67 1.58
N THR A 129 -29.02 -14.83 2.06
CA THR A 129 -29.19 -15.02 3.51
C THR A 129 -27.86 -15.11 4.24
N ASN A 130 -27.85 -14.70 5.51
CA ASN A 130 -26.72 -14.82 6.43
C ASN A 130 -26.34 -16.29 6.74
N TYR A 131 -27.16 -17.27 6.34
CA TYR A 131 -26.86 -18.70 6.48
C TYR A 131 -26.38 -19.38 5.19
N ALA A 132 -26.30 -18.65 4.07
CA ALA A 132 -25.74 -19.18 2.83
C ALA A 132 -24.24 -18.89 2.79
N VAL A 133 -23.42 -19.95 2.88
CA VAL A 133 -22.01 -19.84 2.51
C VAL A 133 -21.93 -19.74 0.99
N VAL A 134 -21.18 -18.77 0.47
CA VAL A 134 -21.02 -18.54 -0.97
C VAL A 134 -20.14 -19.63 -1.59
N PRO A 135 -20.55 -20.28 -2.70
CA PRO A 135 -19.70 -21.21 -3.44
C PRO A 135 -18.39 -20.56 -3.93
N LEU A 136 -17.26 -21.27 -3.82
CA LEU A 136 -15.95 -20.73 -4.22
C LEU A 136 -15.90 -20.35 -5.71
N ALA A 137 -16.54 -21.13 -6.58
CA ALA A 137 -16.77 -20.80 -7.98
C ALA A 137 -17.40 -19.39 -8.17
N SER A 138 -18.41 -19.04 -7.37
CA SER A 138 -19.10 -17.75 -7.47
C SER A 138 -18.21 -16.57 -7.05
N LEU A 139 -17.33 -16.76 -6.06
CA LEU A 139 -16.32 -15.78 -5.67
C LEU A 139 -15.33 -15.54 -6.82
N GLY A 140 -14.81 -16.62 -7.42
CA GLY A 140 -13.89 -16.56 -8.56
C GLY A 140 -14.48 -15.83 -9.76
N SER A 141 -15.71 -16.18 -10.15
CA SER A 141 -16.40 -15.55 -11.29
C SER A 141 -16.67 -14.06 -11.09
N SER A 142 -17.08 -13.63 -9.90
CA SER A 142 -17.38 -12.20 -9.65
C SER A 142 -16.15 -11.30 -9.64
N ILE A 143 -14.98 -11.83 -9.25
CA ILE A 143 -13.71 -11.12 -9.36
C ILE A 143 -13.28 -11.08 -10.83
N LEU A 144 -13.38 -12.20 -11.53
CA LEU A 144 -13.03 -12.31 -12.95
C LEU A 144 -13.83 -11.33 -13.82
N THR A 145 -15.14 -11.12 -13.56
CA THR A 145 -15.95 -10.16 -14.32
C THR A 145 -15.50 -8.70 -14.17
N ARG A 146 -14.81 -8.33 -13.08
CA ARG A 146 -14.26 -6.97 -12.91
C ARG A 146 -12.83 -6.83 -13.42
N LEU A 147 -12.01 -7.88 -13.34
CA LEU A 147 -10.63 -7.84 -13.86
C LEU A 147 -10.53 -8.11 -15.37
N CYS A 148 -11.45 -8.91 -15.91
CA CYS A 148 -11.54 -9.32 -17.31
C CYS A 148 -13.02 -9.33 -17.77
N PRO A 149 -13.69 -8.16 -17.86
CA PRO A 149 -15.06 -8.10 -18.34
C PRO A 149 -15.20 -8.69 -19.75
N HIS A 150 -16.34 -9.33 -19.98
CA HIS A 150 -16.79 -9.87 -21.26
C HIS A 150 -18.11 -9.16 -21.62
N GLY A 151 -18.18 -8.59 -22.82
CA GLY A 151 -19.18 -7.56 -23.13
C GLY A 151 -18.81 -6.20 -22.54
N GLY A 152 -19.52 -5.13 -22.96
CA GLY A 152 -19.21 -3.73 -22.68
C GLY A 152 -19.50 -3.26 -21.25
N MET A 153 -19.06 -4.01 -20.23
CA MET A 153 -18.91 -3.53 -18.87
C MET A 153 -17.50 -2.99 -18.66
N ASP A 154 -17.37 -1.89 -17.94
CA ASP A 154 -16.08 -1.32 -17.57
C ASP A 154 -15.31 -2.26 -16.62
N SER A 155 -14.00 -2.32 -16.80
CA SER A 155 -13.11 -3.08 -15.92
C SER A 155 -12.76 -2.25 -14.69
N LEU A 156 -12.29 -2.93 -13.64
CA LEU A 156 -11.70 -2.28 -12.47
C LEU A 156 -10.58 -1.32 -12.86
N PHE A 157 -9.85 -1.61 -13.94
CA PHE A 157 -8.77 -0.73 -14.42
C PHE A 157 -9.32 0.59 -14.97
N VAL A 158 -10.44 0.56 -15.71
CA VAL A 158 -11.14 1.77 -16.19
C VAL A 158 -11.66 2.61 -15.04
N ASP A 159 -12.24 1.98 -13.99
CA ASP A 159 -12.71 2.69 -12.79
C ASP A 159 -11.61 3.52 -12.09
N TYR A 160 -10.35 3.09 -12.21
CA TYR A 160 -9.17 3.77 -11.66
C TYR A 160 -8.40 4.61 -12.71
N GLY A 161 -8.96 4.83 -13.91
CA GLY A 161 -8.39 5.70 -14.94
C GLY A 161 -7.33 5.07 -15.84
N TYR A 162 -7.23 3.74 -15.86
CA TYR A 162 -6.33 2.99 -16.76
C TYR A 162 -7.04 2.51 -18.05
N SER A 163 -6.26 2.04 -19.02
CA SER A 163 -6.79 1.52 -20.30
C SER A 163 -7.70 0.30 -20.13
N SER A 164 -8.79 0.26 -20.90
CA SER A 164 -9.73 -0.87 -20.99
C SER A 164 -9.14 -2.13 -21.64
N GLU A 165 -7.98 -2.01 -22.28
CA GLU A 165 -7.20 -3.14 -22.83
C GLU A 165 -6.51 -3.96 -21.74
N ILE A 166 -6.30 -3.39 -20.54
CA ILE A 166 -5.65 -4.09 -19.43
C ILE A 166 -6.58 -5.20 -18.92
N ARG A 167 -6.08 -6.43 -19.01
CA ARG A 167 -6.75 -7.65 -18.56
C ARG A 167 -5.83 -8.44 -17.64
N LEU A 168 -6.34 -8.84 -16.48
CA LEU A 168 -5.57 -9.56 -15.47
C LEU A 168 -6.37 -10.75 -14.92
N THR A 169 -5.88 -11.96 -15.17
CA THR A 169 -6.54 -13.17 -14.65
C THR A 169 -6.19 -13.41 -13.18
N PRO A 170 -7.07 -14.06 -12.40
CA PRO A 170 -6.75 -14.51 -11.04
C PRO A 170 -5.51 -15.42 -10.98
N ASN A 171 -5.21 -16.18 -12.05
CA ASN A 171 -3.99 -16.98 -12.15
C ASN A 171 -2.73 -16.10 -12.26
N GLN A 172 -2.75 -15.02 -13.04
CA GLN A 172 -1.62 -14.07 -13.11
C GLN A 172 -1.37 -13.39 -11.75
N LEU A 173 -2.42 -13.00 -11.02
CA LEU A 173 -2.29 -12.51 -9.63
C LEU A 173 -1.64 -13.56 -8.72
N ARG A 174 -2.11 -14.81 -8.79
CA ARG A 174 -1.56 -15.98 -8.08
C ARG A 174 -0.10 -16.29 -8.46
N HIS A 175 0.34 -15.98 -9.68
CA HIS A 175 1.76 -16.06 -10.06
C HIS A 175 2.55 -14.90 -9.47
N LEU A 176 2.07 -13.66 -9.58
CA LEU A 176 2.70 -12.48 -9.01
C LEU A 176 2.92 -12.61 -7.50
N THR A 177 1.90 -13.04 -6.73
CA THR A 177 2.03 -13.27 -5.29
C THR A 177 3.08 -14.33 -4.96
N ASN A 178 3.16 -15.42 -5.72
CA ASN A 178 4.17 -16.46 -5.52
C ASN A 178 5.59 -15.94 -5.84
N THR A 179 5.76 -15.16 -6.90
CA THR A 179 7.05 -14.54 -7.24
C THR A 179 7.49 -13.53 -6.18
N LEU A 180 6.59 -12.68 -5.68
CA LEU A 180 6.89 -11.72 -4.61
C LEU A 180 7.29 -12.43 -3.30
N ALA A 181 6.67 -13.57 -3.00
CA ALA A 181 7.01 -14.37 -1.83
C ALA A 181 8.37 -15.05 -1.94
N ASP A 182 8.70 -15.58 -3.12
CA ASP A 182 10.03 -16.14 -3.40
C ASP A 182 11.13 -15.07 -3.28
N LEU A 183 10.90 -13.89 -3.87
CA LEU A 183 11.78 -12.71 -3.71
C LEU A 183 11.90 -12.24 -2.25
N SER A 184 10.90 -12.52 -1.43
CA SER A 184 10.89 -12.23 0.02
C SER A 184 11.52 -13.36 0.87
N ASN A 185 12.17 -14.35 0.24
CA ASN A 185 12.75 -15.54 0.88
C ASN A 185 11.77 -16.37 1.72
N ILE A 186 10.49 -16.41 1.35
CA ILE A 186 9.53 -17.36 1.93
C ILE A 186 9.86 -18.77 1.38
N PRO A 187 9.99 -19.80 2.22
CA PRO A 187 10.27 -21.17 1.79
C PRO A 187 9.29 -21.69 0.72
N VAL A 188 9.81 -22.41 -0.27
CA VAL A 188 9.03 -22.90 -1.43
C VAL A 188 7.93 -23.87 -1.00
N GLU A 189 8.10 -24.57 0.12
CA GLU A 189 7.11 -25.46 0.74
C GLU A 189 5.88 -24.66 1.21
N ILE A 190 6.10 -23.47 1.80
CA ILE A 190 5.04 -22.57 2.25
C ILE A 190 4.33 -21.96 1.03
N ILE A 191 5.08 -21.54 0.01
CA ILE A 191 4.54 -21.03 -1.26
C ILE A 191 3.74 -22.13 -2.00
N THR A 192 4.15 -23.39 -1.89
CA THR A 192 3.43 -24.54 -2.46
C THR A 192 2.14 -24.83 -1.69
N ALA A 193 2.21 -24.83 -0.35
CA ALA A 193 1.06 -25.05 0.52
C ALA A 193 -0.02 -23.96 0.37
N TRP A 194 0.35 -22.67 0.43
CA TRP A 194 -0.62 -21.58 0.31
C TRP A 194 -1.24 -21.47 -1.09
N SER A 195 -0.62 -22.10 -2.09
CA SER A 195 -1.09 -22.12 -3.47
C SER A 195 -1.84 -23.41 -3.79
N GLY A 196 -2.07 -24.28 -2.81
CA GLY A 196 -2.84 -25.51 -2.97
C GLY A 196 -2.24 -26.46 -4.00
N ARG A 197 -0.92 -26.40 -4.22
CA ARG A 197 -0.20 -27.29 -5.14
C ARG A 197 0.18 -28.58 -4.42
N LYS A 198 0.12 -29.70 -5.14
CA LYS A 198 0.43 -31.03 -4.59
C LYS A 198 1.94 -31.35 -4.60
N ASN A 199 2.70 -30.67 -5.46
CA ASN A 199 4.14 -30.89 -5.66
C ASN A 199 4.86 -29.53 -5.75
N SER A 200 6.02 -29.41 -5.11
CA SER A 200 6.89 -28.23 -5.12
C SER A 200 7.55 -27.97 -6.49
N GLU A 201 7.74 -29.00 -7.31
CA GLU A 201 8.22 -28.86 -8.70
C GLU A 201 7.29 -27.96 -9.53
N GLN A 202 5.97 -28.11 -9.33
CA GLN A 202 4.94 -27.23 -9.91
C GLN A 202 5.00 -25.78 -9.37
N THR A 203 5.83 -25.49 -8.37
CA THR A 203 6.09 -24.13 -7.90
C THR A 203 7.32 -23.54 -8.57
N HIS A 204 8.40 -24.31 -8.72
CA HIS A 204 9.62 -23.87 -9.43
C HIS A 204 9.37 -23.46 -10.88
N THR A 205 8.47 -24.14 -11.63
CA THR A 205 8.17 -23.80 -13.04
C THR A 205 7.59 -22.39 -13.24
N TYR A 206 6.98 -21.79 -12.21
CA TYR A 206 6.30 -20.49 -12.30
C TYR A 206 7.01 -19.37 -11.54
N ILE A 207 8.03 -19.70 -10.74
CA ILE A 207 8.94 -18.71 -10.18
C ILE A 207 9.92 -18.35 -11.30
N HIS A 208 9.53 -17.37 -12.11
CA HIS A 208 10.34 -16.79 -13.17
C HIS A 208 11.40 -15.81 -12.61
N THR A 209 12.11 -16.19 -11.56
CA THR A 209 13.42 -15.59 -11.26
C THR A 209 14.42 -16.13 -12.29
N SER A 210 15.24 -15.24 -12.85
CA SER A 210 16.33 -15.65 -13.74
C SER A 210 17.28 -16.61 -13.02
N ASP A 211 17.94 -17.48 -13.77
CA ASP A 211 18.90 -18.40 -13.16
C ASP A 211 20.10 -17.65 -12.55
N ASP A 212 20.39 -16.42 -13.00
CA ASP A 212 21.32 -15.49 -12.34
C ASP A 212 20.86 -15.08 -10.93
N LEU A 213 19.55 -14.82 -10.74
CA LEU A 213 18.99 -14.50 -9.41
C LEU A 213 18.97 -15.74 -8.51
N LYS A 214 18.67 -16.92 -9.06
CA LYS A 214 18.76 -18.18 -8.30
C LYS A 214 20.20 -18.50 -7.92
N THR A 215 21.14 -18.35 -8.84
CA THR A 215 22.57 -18.55 -8.61
C THR A 215 23.11 -17.54 -7.61
N SER A 216 22.68 -16.27 -7.67
CA SER A 216 22.99 -15.24 -6.67
C SER A 216 22.43 -15.56 -5.27
N ARG A 217 21.30 -16.26 -5.17
CA ARG A 217 20.74 -16.72 -3.88
C ARG A 217 21.45 -17.96 -3.35
N VAL A 218 21.74 -18.93 -4.21
CA VAL A 218 22.51 -20.13 -3.84
C VAL A 218 23.94 -19.75 -3.46
N SER A 219 24.58 -18.85 -4.21
CA SER A 219 25.88 -18.32 -3.82
C SER A 219 25.78 -17.64 -2.46
N ALA A 220 24.82 -16.73 -2.24
CA ALA A 220 24.60 -16.08 -0.94
C ALA A 220 24.13 -16.97 0.22
N ILE A 221 24.00 -18.30 0.01
CA ILE A 221 23.72 -19.30 1.06
C ILE A 221 24.92 -20.25 1.24
N VAL A 222 25.58 -20.65 0.15
CA VAL A 222 26.73 -21.57 0.13
C VAL A 222 28.04 -20.85 0.44
N ASN A 223 28.25 -19.73 -0.23
CA ASN A 223 29.21 -18.69 0.09
C ASN A 223 28.40 -17.49 0.57
N PRO A 224 27.80 -17.53 1.79
CA PRO A 224 27.13 -16.35 2.32
C PRO A 224 28.12 -15.20 2.15
N PRO A 225 27.74 -14.08 1.51
CA PRO A 225 28.64 -12.96 1.42
C PRO A 225 29.12 -12.73 2.86
N GLU A 226 30.44 -12.64 3.04
CA GLU A 226 30.97 -12.09 4.27
C GLU A 226 30.42 -10.67 4.32
N PHE A 227 29.23 -10.55 4.92
CA PHE A 227 28.62 -9.32 5.33
C PHE A 227 29.58 -8.83 6.38
N ASP A 228 30.53 -8.05 5.91
CA ASP A 228 31.67 -7.68 6.70
C ASP A 228 31.12 -6.97 7.92
N ARG A 229 31.27 -7.64 9.07
CA ARG A 229 30.72 -7.16 10.34
C ARG A 229 31.45 -5.90 10.81
N SER A 230 32.49 -5.47 10.08
CA SER A 230 33.10 -4.14 10.16
C SER A 230 32.19 -3.00 9.68
N LEU A 231 31.22 -3.28 8.79
CA LEU A 231 30.39 -2.23 8.19
C LEU A 231 29.35 -1.71 9.19
N ILE A 232 29.71 -0.59 9.82
CA ILE A 232 28.92 0.22 10.77
C ILE A 232 27.42 0.29 10.41
N ARG A 233 27.07 0.39 9.12
CA ARG A 233 25.67 0.38 8.63
C ARG A 233 24.86 -0.85 9.03
N ALA A 234 25.43 -2.04 8.98
CA ALA A 234 24.70 -3.29 9.24
C ALA A 234 24.30 -3.38 10.73
N TYR A 235 25.25 -3.11 11.62
CA TYR A 235 25.01 -3.03 13.07
C TYR A 235 24.00 -1.93 13.41
N SER A 236 24.18 -0.72 12.86
CA SER A 236 23.26 0.40 13.10
C SER A 236 21.85 0.15 12.55
N LYS A 237 21.68 -0.62 11.47
CA LYS A 237 20.35 -1.00 10.94
C LYS A 237 19.56 -1.83 11.94
N GLU A 238 20.15 -2.90 12.47
CA GLU A 238 19.47 -3.80 13.43
C GLU A 238 19.12 -3.05 14.72
N LEU A 239 20.05 -2.25 15.21
CA LEU A 239 19.87 -1.45 16.41
C LEU A 239 18.80 -0.35 16.21
N LEU A 240 18.81 0.37 15.09
CA LEU A 240 17.81 1.40 14.76
C LEU A 240 16.40 0.79 14.65
N ALA A 241 16.26 -0.35 13.95
CA ALA A 241 14.97 -1.04 13.82
C ALA A 241 14.43 -1.50 15.18
N THR A 242 15.30 -2.05 16.04
CA THR A 242 14.94 -2.50 17.39
C THR A 242 14.57 -1.34 18.33
N VAL A 243 15.28 -0.22 18.26
CA VAL A 243 15.03 0.96 19.12
C VAL A 243 13.78 1.73 18.70
N THR A 244 13.52 1.85 17.39
CA THR A 244 12.42 2.67 16.87
C THR A 244 11.13 1.90 16.58
N ASN A 245 11.18 0.56 16.51
CA ASN A 245 10.10 -0.30 15.99
C ASN A 245 9.65 0.08 14.57
N LEU A 246 10.54 0.68 13.77
CA LEU A 246 10.30 1.08 12.39
C LEU A 246 11.25 0.33 11.44
N PRO A 247 10.86 0.09 10.18
CA PRO A 247 11.69 -0.66 9.24
C PRO A 247 12.88 0.19 8.76
N ALA A 248 14.09 -0.34 8.97
CA ALA A 248 15.33 0.28 8.51
C ALA A 248 15.88 -0.42 7.26
N SER A 249 16.02 0.31 6.15
CA SER A 249 16.67 -0.14 4.91
C SER A 249 18.05 0.51 4.76
N ILE A 250 19.04 -0.23 4.24
CA ILE A 250 20.37 0.33 3.91
C ILE A 250 20.27 1.07 2.57
N THR A 251 20.90 2.24 2.47
CA THR A 251 21.04 3.03 1.25
C THR A 251 22.53 3.24 0.92
N SER A 252 22.84 3.92 -0.20
CA SER A 252 24.23 4.19 -0.59
C SER A 252 24.94 5.17 0.36
N THR A 253 24.19 6.00 1.07
CA THR A 253 24.69 7.06 1.95
C THR A 253 24.41 6.84 3.44
N GLY A 254 23.64 5.82 3.82
CA GLY A 254 23.26 5.57 5.22
C GLY A 254 22.09 4.59 5.36
N LEU A 255 21.11 4.96 6.17
CA LEU A 255 19.89 4.20 6.45
C LEU A 255 18.63 5.02 6.10
N CYS A 256 17.55 4.34 5.73
CA CYS A 256 16.23 4.92 5.53
C CYS A 256 15.23 4.23 6.46
N ASN A 257 14.46 5.02 7.22
CA ASN A 257 13.47 4.55 8.18
C ASN A 257 12.03 4.54 7.61
N GLN A 258 11.87 4.87 6.33
CA GLN A 258 10.58 4.80 5.63
C GLN A 258 10.25 3.34 5.31
N ASN A 259 8.99 2.94 5.51
CA ASN A 259 8.51 1.65 5.02
C ASN A 259 8.35 1.66 3.50
N LEU A 260 9.44 1.36 2.78
CA LEU A 260 9.51 1.35 1.32
C LEU A 260 8.61 0.31 0.65
N HIS A 261 8.11 -0.70 1.38
CA HIS A 261 7.14 -1.67 0.86
C HIS A 261 5.71 -1.12 0.81
N VAL A 262 5.38 -0.13 1.64
CA VAL A 262 4.03 0.47 1.75
C VAL A 262 3.99 1.82 1.05
N ASN A 263 5.02 2.64 1.27
CA ASN A 263 5.13 3.98 0.72
C ASN A 263 6.36 4.05 -0.19
N PRO A 264 6.22 4.24 -1.52
CA PRO A 264 7.36 4.46 -2.40
C PRO A 264 8.11 5.76 -2.00
N CYS A 265 9.41 5.81 -2.28
CA CYS A 265 10.19 7.00 -1.98
C CYS A 265 9.91 8.12 -3.00
N ASN A 266 9.65 9.34 -2.51
CA ASN A 266 9.52 10.53 -3.36
C ASN A 266 10.89 11.08 -3.83
N TYR A 267 11.99 10.51 -3.33
CA TYR A 267 13.36 10.84 -3.73
C TYR A 267 13.80 9.81 -4.78
N LEU A 268 14.06 10.26 -6.01
CA LEU A 268 14.36 9.39 -7.16
C LEU A 268 15.70 8.67 -7.03
N ASN A 269 16.70 9.35 -6.48
CA ASN A 269 17.99 8.77 -6.07
C ASN A 269 18.71 9.74 -5.11
N ASP A 270 19.79 9.25 -4.51
CA ASP A 270 20.54 9.96 -3.46
C ASP A 270 21.08 11.34 -3.89
N PHE A 271 21.40 11.52 -5.18
CA PHE A 271 22.04 12.72 -5.73
C PHE A 271 21.06 13.74 -6.32
N ALA A 272 20.09 13.27 -7.12
CA ALA A 272 19.15 14.13 -7.85
C ALA A 272 18.04 14.69 -6.94
N SER A 273 17.71 13.99 -5.85
CA SER A 273 16.67 14.40 -4.90
C SER A 273 17.22 14.81 -3.54
N GLN A 274 18.51 14.61 -3.26
CA GLN A 274 19.20 14.94 -2.01
C GLN A 274 18.56 14.26 -0.79
N CYS A 275 18.80 12.95 -0.64
CA CYS A 275 18.34 12.16 0.51
C CYS A 275 18.74 12.78 1.86
N PHE A 276 19.83 13.55 1.93
CA PHE A 276 20.27 14.24 3.16
C PHE A 276 19.32 15.34 3.66
N LEU A 277 18.31 15.71 2.86
CA LEU A 277 17.22 16.61 3.26
C LEU A 277 15.90 15.88 3.56
N CYS A 278 15.88 14.55 3.41
CA CYS A 278 14.74 13.72 3.76
C CYS A 278 14.66 13.54 5.27
N SER A 279 13.46 13.67 5.85
CA SER A 279 13.27 13.42 7.28
C SER A 279 13.46 11.95 7.64
N GLU A 280 13.30 11.00 6.73
CA GLU A 280 13.40 9.56 7.03
C GLU A 280 14.80 8.99 6.79
N ALA A 281 15.73 9.79 6.26
CA ALA A 281 17.12 9.41 6.12
C ALA A 281 17.88 9.58 7.44
N CYS A 282 18.73 8.60 7.76
CA CYS A 282 19.53 8.51 8.96
C CYS A 282 20.98 8.20 8.56
N TYR A 283 21.90 9.06 8.97
CA TYR A 283 23.33 8.95 8.69
C TYR A 283 24.08 8.43 9.91
N ILE A 284 25.27 7.87 9.74
CA ILE A 284 26.02 7.27 10.85
C ILE A 284 27.41 7.89 10.90
N ALA A 285 27.80 8.39 12.06
CA ALA A 285 29.15 8.90 12.28
C ALA A 285 30.20 7.79 12.13
N GLY A 286 31.32 8.09 11.47
CA GLY A 286 32.37 7.12 11.14
C GLY A 286 32.10 6.25 9.90
N ASP A 287 31.01 6.48 9.14
CA ASP A 287 30.76 5.79 7.87
C ASP A 287 31.61 6.40 6.74
N GLU A 288 32.86 5.93 6.62
CA GLU A 288 33.83 6.41 5.62
C GLU A 288 33.29 6.37 4.18
N SER A 289 32.51 5.34 3.84
CA SER A 289 31.95 5.18 2.49
C SER A 289 30.84 6.19 2.18
N ALA A 290 30.02 6.59 3.16
CA ALA A 290 29.07 7.68 3.01
C ALA A 290 29.78 9.03 2.93
N ILE A 291 30.78 9.23 3.79
CA ILE A 291 31.58 10.46 3.86
C ILE A 291 32.25 10.71 2.50
N GLU A 292 32.96 9.72 1.93
CA GLU A 292 33.62 9.86 0.63
C GLU A 292 32.62 10.20 -0.49
N LEU A 293 31.43 9.58 -0.47
CA LEU A 293 30.38 9.82 -1.46
C LEU A 293 29.80 11.24 -1.34
N PHE A 294 29.59 11.71 -0.12
CA PHE A 294 29.12 13.06 0.16
C PHE A 294 30.17 14.14 -0.12
N GLU A 295 31.46 13.85 0.09
CA GLU A 295 32.54 14.77 -0.29
C GLU A 295 32.66 14.91 -1.82
N LYS A 296 32.48 13.82 -2.56
CA LYS A 296 32.38 13.84 -4.03
C LYS A 296 31.18 14.66 -4.51
N ASP A 297 29.99 14.47 -3.92
CA ASP A 297 28.82 15.30 -4.24
C ASP A 297 29.06 16.78 -3.89
N LEU A 298 29.58 17.07 -2.68
CA LEU A 298 29.89 18.43 -2.23
C LEU A 298 30.82 19.16 -3.20
N GLY A 299 31.85 18.49 -3.72
CA GLY A 299 32.73 19.03 -4.77
C GLY A 299 31.98 19.38 -6.05
N VAL A 300 31.10 18.50 -6.53
CA VAL A 300 30.27 18.75 -7.73
C VAL A 300 29.28 19.90 -7.50
N GLN A 301 28.63 19.97 -6.33
CA GLN A 301 27.68 21.05 -6.05
C GLN A 301 28.37 22.41 -5.84
N ASN A 302 29.58 22.44 -5.27
CA ASN A 302 30.40 23.66 -5.19
C ASN A 302 30.79 24.16 -6.58
N ALA A 303 31.31 23.29 -7.46
CA ALA A 303 31.64 23.66 -8.84
C ALA A 303 30.43 24.19 -9.63
N ARG A 304 29.22 23.65 -9.38
CA ARG A 304 27.97 24.16 -9.94
C ARG A 304 27.60 25.55 -9.39
N LEU A 305 27.76 25.78 -8.09
CA LEU A 305 27.53 27.10 -7.48
C LEU A 305 28.52 28.14 -8.01
N GLU A 306 29.79 27.80 -8.18
CA GLU A 306 30.81 28.67 -8.78
C GLU A 306 30.46 29.00 -10.24
N SER A 307 30.10 27.99 -11.05
CA SER A 307 29.67 28.17 -12.43
C SER A 307 28.49 29.14 -12.55
N VAL A 308 27.45 28.98 -11.72
CA VAL A 308 26.29 29.89 -11.67
C VAL A 308 26.66 31.27 -11.13
N THR A 309 27.60 31.36 -10.18
CA THR A 309 28.12 32.63 -9.65
C THR A 309 28.84 33.41 -10.75
N CYS A 310 29.59 32.74 -11.63
CA CYS A 310 30.28 33.37 -12.75
C CYS A 310 29.34 33.76 -13.91
N ASP A 311 28.23 33.03 -14.13
CA ASP A 311 27.29 33.30 -15.23
C ASP A 311 26.71 34.74 -15.20
N ILE A 312 26.75 35.40 -16.36
CA ILE A 312 26.25 36.76 -16.59
C ILE A 312 24.73 36.82 -16.35
N ARG A 313 24.01 35.74 -16.67
CA ARG A 313 22.54 35.65 -16.59
C ARG A 313 22.00 35.63 -15.16
N LEU A 314 22.85 35.44 -14.15
CA LEU A 314 22.44 35.42 -12.74
C LEU A 314 21.78 36.74 -12.29
N SER A 315 22.24 37.89 -12.80
CA SER A 315 21.67 39.20 -12.49
C SER A 315 20.27 39.42 -13.09
N ALA A 316 19.98 38.81 -14.24
CA ALA A 316 18.71 38.95 -14.95
C ALA A 316 17.68 37.86 -14.60
N SER A 317 18.11 36.60 -14.46
CA SER A 317 17.21 35.45 -14.37
C SER A 317 16.69 35.20 -12.95
N SER A 318 15.39 35.41 -12.73
CA SER A 318 14.71 35.05 -11.46
C SER A 318 14.87 33.56 -11.11
N ALA A 319 14.87 32.68 -12.12
CA ALA A 319 15.06 31.24 -11.92
C ALA A 319 16.47 30.92 -11.38
N MET A 320 17.51 31.55 -11.93
CA MET A 320 18.89 31.34 -11.45
C MET A 320 19.12 31.92 -10.06
N LYS A 321 18.53 33.08 -9.75
CA LYS A 321 18.53 33.67 -8.39
C LYS A 321 17.93 32.71 -7.36
N LYS A 322 16.73 32.18 -7.63
CA LYS A 322 16.06 31.18 -6.77
C LYS A 322 16.88 29.90 -6.65
N TRP A 323 17.42 29.40 -7.76
CA TRP A 323 18.27 28.21 -7.78
C TRP A 323 19.50 28.41 -6.88
N PHE A 324 20.20 29.54 -7.02
CA PHE A 324 21.40 29.86 -6.23
C PHE A 324 21.14 29.87 -4.72
N VAL A 325 20.07 30.54 -4.27
CA VAL A 325 19.71 30.61 -2.83
C VAL A 325 19.40 29.21 -2.28
N ILE A 326 18.60 28.42 -3.00
CA ILE A 326 18.23 27.06 -2.57
C ILE A 326 19.46 26.14 -2.53
N HIS A 327 20.30 26.15 -3.57
CA HIS A 327 21.45 25.24 -3.65
C HIS A 327 22.56 25.65 -2.69
N SER A 328 22.79 26.95 -2.46
CA SER A 328 23.75 27.43 -1.46
C SER A 328 23.38 26.97 -0.05
N ARG A 329 22.09 27.01 0.30
CA ARG A 329 21.58 26.46 1.56
C ARG A 329 21.83 24.95 1.65
N ASN A 330 21.46 24.20 0.61
CA ASN A 330 21.56 22.74 0.62
C ASN A 330 23.01 22.27 0.71
N VAL A 331 23.93 22.92 -0.01
CA VAL A 331 25.39 22.67 0.07
C VAL A 331 25.94 22.92 1.48
N ARG A 332 25.46 23.95 2.18
CA ARG A 332 25.87 24.18 3.57
C ARG A 332 25.34 23.13 4.53
N VAL A 333 24.12 22.64 4.34
CA VAL A 333 23.57 21.52 5.13
C VAL A 333 24.38 20.25 4.88
N LEU A 334 24.77 19.97 3.62
CA LEU A 334 25.63 18.83 3.28
C LEU A 334 27.02 18.93 3.92
N SER A 335 27.67 20.10 3.85
CA SER A 335 28.94 20.36 4.54
C SER A 335 28.82 20.10 6.05
N LEU A 336 27.78 20.64 6.71
CA LEU A 336 27.55 20.41 8.14
C LEU A 336 27.29 18.93 8.47
N LEU A 337 26.62 18.19 7.59
CA LEU A 337 26.43 16.75 7.76
C LEU A 337 27.77 16.00 7.70
N ILE A 338 28.62 16.29 6.72
CA ILE A 338 29.97 15.70 6.61
C ILE A 338 30.81 16.03 7.85
N ASP A 339 30.79 17.30 8.30
CA ASP A 339 31.48 17.74 9.51
C ASP A 339 31.00 16.93 10.73
N LEU A 340 29.69 16.71 10.89
CA LEU A 340 29.14 15.91 11.98
C LEU A 340 29.49 14.41 11.85
N MET A 341 29.46 13.84 10.63
CA MET A 341 29.80 12.43 10.39
C MET A 341 31.27 12.11 10.70
N LYS A 342 32.18 13.10 10.52
CA LYS A 342 33.60 12.97 10.86
C LYS A 342 33.91 13.22 12.35
N ASN A 343 33.24 14.20 12.98
CA ASN A 343 33.61 14.66 14.32
C ASN A 343 32.76 14.09 15.47
N CYS A 344 31.65 13.42 15.18
CA CYS A 344 30.86 12.73 16.21
C CYS A 344 31.42 11.33 16.53
N PHE A 345 31.06 10.79 17.70
CA PHE A 345 31.45 9.44 18.11
C PHE A 345 30.91 8.40 17.13
N VAL A 346 31.76 7.45 16.71
CA VAL A 346 31.44 6.42 15.71
C VAL A 346 30.18 5.63 16.11
N GLY A 347 29.27 5.43 15.16
CA GLY A 347 27.98 4.77 15.41
C GLY A 347 26.84 5.71 15.87
N THR A 348 27.12 6.98 16.17
CA THR A 348 26.06 7.99 16.43
C THR A 348 25.19 8.15 15.19
N THR A 349 23.86 8.05 15.34
CA THR A 349 22.91 8.28 14.26
C THR A 349 22.59 9.77 14.12
N ILE A 350 22.58 10.30 12.89
CA ILE A 350 22.43 11.72 12.58
C ILE A 350 21.21 11.88 11.66
N ARG A 351 20.23 12.71 12.07
CA ARG A 351 18.98 12.94 11.33
C ARG A 351 18.69 14.44 11.20
N TYR A 352 18.43 14.92 9.99
CA TYR A 352 18.13 16.34 9.74
C TYR A 352 16.62 16.64 9.88
N SER A 353 16.27 17.68 10.65
CA SER A 353 14.92 18.26 10.66
C SER A 353 14.87 19.50 9.78
N LYS A 354 14.13 19.42 8.66
CA LYS A 354 13.91 20.56 7.76
C LYS A 354 13.01 21.65 8.37
N LYS A 355 12.15 21.30 9.34
CA LYS A 355 11.23 22.24 10.01
C LYS A 355 12.00 23.21 10.90
N ASP A 356 12.88 22.65 11.72
CA ASP A 356 13.62 23.38 12.76
C ASP A 356 15.04 23.76 12.31
N SER A 357 15.46 23.26 11.14
CA SER A 357 16.82 23.39 10.57
C SER A 357 17.91 23.02 11.57
N GLU A 358 17.77 21.83 12.16
CA GLU A 358 18.69 21.25 13.13
C GLU A 358 19.01 19.78 12.78
N PHE A 359 20.17 19.31 13.21
CA PHE A 359 20.51 17.89 13.25
C PHE A 359 20.20 17.31 14.64
N ASN A 360 19.55 16.16 14.66
CA ASN A 360 19.36 15.33 15.84
C ASN A 360 20.43 14.24 15.82
N LEU A 361 21.36 14.29 16.76
CA LEU A 361 22.34 13.25 17.05
C LEU A 361 21.73 12.30 18.07
N ILE A 362 21.59 11.03 17.71
CA ILE A 362 20.99 9.97 18.52
C ILE A 362 22.07 8.93 18.79
N ASP A 363 22.50 8.81 20.04
CA ASP A 363 23.25 7.65 20.48
C ASP A 363 22.25 6.50 20.70
N LEU A 364 22.36 5.45 19.88
CA LEU A 364 21.44 4.31 19.93
C LEU A 364 21.62 3.44 21.20
N ASN A 365 22.77 3.52 21.87
CA ASN A 365 23.04 2.77 23.10
C ASN A 365 22.46 3.48 24.33
N THR A 366 22.73 4.78 24.49
CA THR A 366 22.24 5.57 25.64
C THR A 366 20.85 6.18 25.43
N LYS A 367 20.34 6.18 24.18
CA LYS A 367 19.09 6.83 23.74
C LYS A 367 19.06 8.34 23.96
N LEU A 368 20.22 8.96 24.21
CA LEU A 368 20.33 10.41 24.35
C LEU A 368 20.24 11.09 22.98
N ILE A 369 19.40 12.13 22.91
CA ILE A 369 19.21 12.95 21.71
C ILE A 369 19.87 14.32 21.96
N LYS A 370 20.95 14.61 21.23
CA LYS A 370 21.60 15.93 21.23
C LYS A 370 21.22 16.68 19.96
N LYS A 371 20.66 17.88 20.12
CA LYS A 371 20.30 18.77 19.02
C LYS A 371 21.46 19.68 18.65
N VAL A 372 21.68 19.89 17.35
CA VAL A 372 22.69 20.79 16.79
C VAL A 372 22.01 21.69 15.75
N SER A 373 21.85 22.97 16.06
CA SER A 373 21.24 23.95 15.15
C SER A 373 22.14 24.24 13.95
N CYS A 374 21.57 24.29 12.74
CA CYS A 374 22.28 24.71 11.55
C CYS A 374 22.26 26.24 11.46
N ALA A 375 23.35 26.90 11.85
CA ALA A 375 23.58 28.30 11.55
C ALA A 375 23.72 28.50 10.02
N LEU A 376 22.60 28.80 9.35
CA LEU A 376 22.53 29.05 7.91
C LEU A 376 22.69 30.57 7.64
N PRO A 377 23.70 31.00 6.88
CA PRO A 377 23.86 32.40 6.45
C PRO A 377 22.66 32.93 5.65
N ASP A 378 22.50 34.25 5.61
CA ASP A 378 21.58 34.91 4.67
C ASP A 378 22.15 34.85 3.24
N TYR A 379 21.70 33.84 2.49
CA TYR A 379 22.05 33.66 1.09
C TYR A 379 21.37 34.65 0.14
N GLU A 380 20.31 35.35 0.56
CA GLU A 380 19.72 36.44 -0.22
C GLU A 380 20.58 37.70 -0.13
N ALA A 381 21.09 38.04 1.06
CA ALA A 381 22.09 39.09 1.21
C ALA A 381 23.37 38.80 0.43
N ARG A 382 23.87 37.55 0.49
CA ARG A 382 25.04 37.13 -0.31
C ARG A 382 24.79 37.26 -1.82
N LEU A 383 23.59 36.92 -2.30
CA LEU A 383 23.21 37.09 -3.70
C LEU A 383 23.09 38.57 -4.11
N ARG A 384 22.60 39.45 -3.23
CA ARG A 384 22.56 40.91 -3.49
C ARG A 384 23.97 41.47 -3.71
N GLY A 385 24.91 41.20 -2.80
CA GLY A 385 26.31 41.61 -2.94
C GLY A 385 26.94 41.12 -4.26
N LEU A 386 26.78 39.84 -4.60
CA LEU A 386 27.30 39.28 -5.86
C LEU A 386 26.72 39.94 -7.12
N ILE A 387 25.53 40.52 -7.06
CA ILE A 387 24.93 41.26 -8.18
C ILE A 387 25.46 42.70 -8.20
N GLU A 388 25.58 43.35 -7.04
CA GLU A 388 26.11 44.71 -6.88
C GLU A 388 27.59 44.80 -7.32
N ASP A 389 28.42 43.83 -6.91
CA ASP A 389 29.82 43.71 -7.34
C ASP A 389 29.92 43.58 -8.88
N LYS A 390 29.07 42.72 -9.48
CA LYS A 390 29.03 42.56 -10.94
C LYS A 390 28.59 43.82 -11.67
N VAL A 391 27.57 44.52 -11.18
CA VAL A 391 27.13 45.80 -11.76
C VAL A 391 28.27 46.82 -11.72
N THR A 392 28.97 46.92 -10.59
CA THR A 392 30.13 47.81 -10.41
C THR A 392 31.27 47.48 -11.38
N SER A 393 31.54 46.19 -11.62
CA SER A 393 32.54 45.74 -12.60
C SER A 393 32.17 45.92 -14.07
N SER A 394 30.88 46.18 -14.38
CA SER A 394 30.36 46.23 -15.75
C SER A 394 30.40 47.62 -16.41
N ASN A 395 30.96 48.62 -15.72
CA ASN A 395 31.15 49.95 -16.30
C ASN A 395 32.24 49.94 -17.38
N THR A 396 31.80 50.27 -18.60
CA THR A 396 32.61 50.68 -19.78
C THR A 396 33.62 49.68 -20.36
N GLU A 397 33.13 48.80 -21.24
CA GLU A 397 33.49 48.86 -22.68
C GLU A 397 32.33 48.32 -23.55
N PRO A 398 31.92 49.02 -24.64
CA PRO A 398 30.88 48.54 -25.55
C PRO A 398 31.39 47.41 -26.45
N ASN A 399 30.66 46.28 -26.50
CA ASN A 399 31.04 45.06 -27.22
C ASN A 399 31.55 45.33 -28.67
N PRO A 400 32.84 45.09 -28.97
CA PRO A 400 33.44 45.46 -30.25
C PRO A 400 32.95 44.61 -31.42
N GLN A 401 32.59 43.35 -31.20
CA GLN A 401 32.01 42.49 -32.24
C GLN A 401 30.63 42.99 -32.66
N LEU A 402 29.82 43.42 -31.70
CA LEU A 402 28.48 43.96 -31.96
C LEU A 402 28.56 45.30 -32.71
N ARG A 403 29.53 46.17 -32.38
CA ARG A 403 29.84 47.38 -33.16
C ARG A 403 30.30 47.06 -34.59
N SER A 404 31.21 46.11 -34.77
CA SER A 404 31.67 45.68 -36.10
C SER A 404 30.52 45.17 -36.96
N LEU A 405 29.63 44.36 -36.36
CA LEU A 405 28.47 43.80 -37.04
C LEU A 405 27.45 44.91 -37.40
N LEU A 406 27.10 45.80 -36.47
CA LEU A 406 26.20 46.94 -36.75
C LEU A 406 26.78 47.90 -37.81
N SER A 407 28.08 48.16 -37.79
CA SER A 407 28.76 48.94 -38.82
C SER A 407 28.71 48.26 -40.20
N SER A 408 28.75 46.92 -40.26
CA SER A 408 28.61 46.17 -41.52
C SER A 408 27.19 46.27 -42.13
N PHE A 409 26.18 46.56 -41.30
CA PHE A 409 24.81 46.87 -41.73
C PHE A 409 24.55 48.39 -41.89
N GLY A 410 25.59 49.23 -41.86
CA GLY A 410 25.49 50.68 -42.03
C GLY A 410 24.93 51.44 -40.82
N LEU A 411 24.65 50.76 -39.71
CA LEU A 411 24.08 51.33 -38.48
C LEU A 411 25.20 51.79 -37.54
N ASN A 412 25.97 52.79 -37.97
CA ASN A 412 26.86 53.52 -37.07
C ASN A 412 26.08 54.63 -36.35
N ASN A 413 26.12 54.61 -35.02
CA ASN A 413 25.46 55.62 -34.18
C ASN A 413 25.91 57.05 -34.56
N LYS A 414 25.05 57.76 -35.29
CA LYS A 414 24.99 59.21 -35.30
C LYS A 414 23.93 59.65 -34.29
N GLY A 415 24.36 59.87 -33.07
CA GLY A 415 23.88 60.97 -32.22
C GLY A 415 25.03 61.97 -32.10
N GLU A 416 24.86 63.29 -31.97
CA GLU A 416 23.80 64.00 -31.23
C GLU A 416 23.60 63.46 -29.80
#